data_AF-A0A1M4VGQ1-F1
#
_entry.id   AF-A0A1M4VGQ1-F1
#
_cell.length_a   1.000
_cell.length_b   1.000
_cell.length_c   1.000
_cell.angle_alpha   90.00
_cell.angle_beta   90.00
_cell.angle_gamma   90.00
#
_symmetry.space_group_name_H-M   'P 1'
#
loop_
_entity.id
_entity.type
_entity.pdbx_description
1 polymer ?
#
loop_
_entity_poly.entity_id
_entity_poly.type
_entity_poly.pdbx_seq_one_letter_code
_entity_poly.pdbx_strand_id
1 'polypeptide(L)'
;MKTKYFIYSIIIITTFISCESKTDIYQGRYKNQQVTVGIKETRTFVSGTVDYFIKLGDLKPVYIDAHTIDLNGRPYSYAIFKDIPYRLIGPDTVTYKNRIENNDRRVTMLYVDPDQLDLKSYQAYADFFANGWPQVEQEMYKLKNIYFDTHLVGTAYVRREDLVQYFTGQSNGRPYFFDISADGAIAYHEGTPEKNEFNLESSGLAEKIEMPGKIIRIIDTLSCNESILRKFKDRHGKSMEDYFTIRR
;
A
#
# COMPACT_ATOMS: atom_id res chain seq x y z
N MET A 1 -67.52 2.71 -17.08
CA MET A 1 -66.73 3.02 -15.87
C MET A 1 -65.72 1.90 -15.61
N LYS A 2 -64.44 2.12 -15.96
CA LYS A 2 -63.30 1.33 -15.48
C LYS A 2 -62.08 2.25 -15.44
N THR A 3 -61.81 2.81 -14.26
CA THR A 3 -60.65 3.67 -14.01
C THR A 3 -59.43 2.76 -13.78
N LYS A 4 -58.44 2.85 -14.66
CA LYS A 4 -57.16 2.14 -14.50
C LYS A 4 -56.28 2.95 -13.54
N TYR A 5 -55.93 2.37 -12.41
CA TYR A 5 -54.95 2.93 -11.47
C TYR A 5 -53.57 2.90 -12.13
N PHE A 6 -53.03 4.08 -12.42
CA PHE A 6 -51.63 4.27 -12.80
C PHE A 6 -50.81 4.18 -11.51
N ILE A 7 -50.17 3.03 -11.28
CA ILE A 7 -49.20 2.85 -10.20
C ILE A 7 -47.98 3.69 -10.57
N TYR A 8 -47.82 4.84 -9.91
CA TYR A 8 -46.56 5.57 -9.88
C TYR A 8 -45.55 4.71 -9.10
N SER A 9 -44.73 3.94 -9.81
CA SER A 9 -43.50 3.40 -9.26
C SER A 9 -42.55 4.56 -8.98
N ILE A 10 -42.56 5.03 -7.73
CA ILE A 10 -41.53 5.91 -7.19
C ILE A 10 -40.22 5.12 -7.22
N ILE A 11 -39.42 5.35 -8.26
CA ILE A 11 -38.01 5.01 -8.25
C ILE A 11 -37.38 5.95 -7.23
N ILE A 12 -37.24 5.47 -5.99
CA ILE A 12 -36.37 6.10 -4.99
C ILE A 12 -34.95 5.90 -5.53
N ILE A 13 -34.47 6.87 -6.30
CA ILE A 13 -33.05 7.04 -6.56
C ILE A 13 -32.46 7.42 -5.20
N THR A 14 -32.00 6.45 -4.44
CA THR A 14 -31.07 6.67 -3.34
C THR A 14 -29.77 7.19 -3.96
N THR A 15 -29.71 8.50 -4.22
CA THR A 15 -28.45 9.20 -4.36
C THR A 15 -27.70 8.97 -3.05
N PHE A 16 -26.77 8.02 -3.06
CA PHE A 16 -25.71 7.90 -2.07
C PHE A 16 -24.88 9.17 -2.18
N ILE A 17 -25.29 10.23 -1.48
CA ILE A 17 -24.53 11.47 -1.36
C ILE A 17 -23.30 11.12 -0.54
N SER A 18 -22.22 10.72 -1.21
CA SER A 18 -20.89 10.76 -0.62
C SER A 18 -20.57 12.23 -0.37
N CYS A 19 -20.50 12.62 0.89
CA CYS A 19 -20.07 13.95 1.28
C CYS A 19 -18.55 13.87 1.45
N GLU A 20 -17.81 14.42 0.49
CA GLU A 20 -16.37 14.64 0.61
C GLU A 20 -16.13 16.01 1.26
N SER A 21 -15.38 16.05 2.36
CA SER A 21 -14.90 17.31 2.95
C SER A 21 -13.37 17.35 2.90
N LYS A 22 -12.81 18.53 2.62
CA LYS A 22 -11.37 18.78 2.68
C LYS A 22 -11.08 19.87 3.70
N THR A 23 -10.15 19.59 4.61
CA THR A 23 -9.77 20.51 5.69
C THR A 23 -8.26 20.62 5.74
N ASP A 24 -7.74 21.83 5.62
CA ASP A 24 -6.31 22.10 5.84
C ASP A 24 -6.00 21.98 7.33
N ILE A 25 -5.00 21.17 7.68
CA ILE A 25 -4.54 20.96 9.06
C ILE A 25 -3.15 21.53 9.31
N TYR A 26 -2.42 21.84 8.23
CA TYR A 26 -1.10 22.43 8.28
C TYR A 26 -0.89 23.36 7.09
N GLN A 27 -0.27 24.51 7.33
CA GLN A 27 0.19 25.43 6.30
C GLN A 27 1.59 25.94 6.67
N GLY A 28 2.54 25.77 5.77
CA GLY A 28 3.95 26.14 5.95
C GLY A 28 4.60 26.51 4.63
N ARG A 29 5.94 26.57 4.59
CA ARG A 29 6.69 26.88 3.36
C ARG A 29 7.93 25.98 3.22
N TYR A 30 8.25 25.62 1.98
CA TYR A 30 9.48 24.92 1.62
C TYR A 30 10.05 25.52 0.33
N LYS A 31 11.31 25.97 0.34
CA LYS A 31 11.97 26.63 -0.82
C LYS A 31 11.09 27.69 -1.52
N ASN A 32 10.48 28.57 -0.72
CA ASN A 32 9.53 29.62 -1.14
C ASN A 32 8.17 29.14 -1.68
N GLN A 33 7.94 27.83 -1.81
CA GLN A 33 6.64 27.27 -2.16
C GLN A 33 5.78 27.07 -0.90
N GLN A 34 4.48 27.36 -1.00
CA GLN A 34 3.53 27.04 0.06
C GLN A 34 3.44 25.53 0.22
N VAL A 35 3.43 25.03 1.45
CA VAL A 35 3.13 23.62 1.76
C VAL A 35 1.82 23.59 2.51
N THR A 36 0.88 22.79 2.04
CA THR A 36 -0.37 22.51 2.74
C THR A 36 -0.47 21.02 2.99
N VAL A 37 -0.76 20.64 4.23
CA VAL A 37 -1.26 19.30 4.54
C VAL A 37 -2.72 19.44 4.95
N GLY A 38 -3.57 18.62 4.36
CA GLY A 38 -4.97 18.57 4.70
C GLY A 38 -5.48 17.14 4.80
N ILE A 39 -6.68 17.04 5.32
CA ILE A 39 -7.45 15.81 5.45
C ILE A 39 -8.57 15.85 4.42
N LYS A 40 -8.78 14.73 3.73
CA LYS A 40 -9.98 14.44 2.94
C LYS A 40 -10.79 13.39 3.70
N GLU A 41 -11.94 13.77 4.23
CA GLU A 41 -12.88 12.80 4.79
C GLU A 41 -13.88 12.37 3.70
N THR A 42 -13.97 11.06 3.48
CA THR A 42 -15.00 10.48 2.61
C THR A 42 -15.97 9.71 3.48
N ARG A 43 -17.20 10.21 3.65
CA ARG A 43 -18.24 9.53 4.43
C ARG A 43 -19.22 8.80 3.51
N THR A 44 -19.42 7.52 3.79
CA THR A 44 -20.53 6.71 3.28
C THR A 44 -21.53 6.42 4.40
N PHE A 45 -22.69 5.85 4.08
CA PHE A 45 -23.71 5.49 5.07
C PHE A 45 -23.24 4.46 6.12
N VAL A 46 -22.16 3.71 5.84
CA VAL A 46 -21.72 2.56 6.66
C VAL A 46 -20.26 2.71 7.14
N SER A 47 -19.44 3.52 6.47
CA SER A 47 -18.04 3.74 6.83
C SER A 47 -17.55 5.15 6.45
N GLY A 48 -16.50 5.62 7.12
CA GLY A 48 -15.75 6.80 6.72
C GLY A 48 -14.27 6.48 6.51
N THR A 49 -13.66 7.06 5.49
CA THR A 49 -12.19 7.06 5.32
C THR A 49 -11.65 8.46 5.52
N VAL A 50 -10.44 8.52 6.08
CA VAL A 50 -9.70 9.76 6.34
C VAL A 50 -8.39 9.63 5.58
N ASP A 51 -8.28 10.34 4.48
CA ASP A 51 -7.09 10.33 3.62
C ASP A 51 -6.34 11.65 3.81
N TYR A 52 -5.00 11.62 3.80
CA TYR A 52 -4.21 12.84 3.84
C TYR A 52 -3.86 13.29 2.44
N PHE A 53 -3.78 14.61 2.24
CA PHE A 53 -3.21 15.18 1.03
C PHE A 53 -2.11 16.17 1.36
N ILE A 54 -1.07 16.19 0.53
CA ILE A 54 0.05 17.12 0.62
C ILE A 54 0.12 17.90 -0.68
N LYS A 55 -0.01 19.22 -0.60
CA LYS A 55 0.11 20.14 -1.73
C LYS A 55 1.37 20.98 -1.58
N LEU A 56 2.23 20.95 -2.60
CA LEU A 56 3.46 21.75 -2.67
C LEU A 56 3.30 22.81 -3.78
N GLY A 57 3.14 24.07 -3.39
CA GLY A 57 2.88 25.19 -4.30
C GLY A 57 1.62 24.95 -5.14
N ASP A 58 1.76 25.09 -6.45
CA ASP A 58 0.69 24.86 -7.42
C ASP A 58 0.68 23.43 -8.00
N LEU A 59 1.54 22.54 -7.47
CA LEU A 59 1.56 21.15 -7.91
C LEU A 59 0.27 20.41 -7.53
N LYS A 60 -0.06 19.39 -8.32
CA LYS A 60 -1.17 18.48 -8.00
C LYS A 60 -0.87 17.78 -6.66
N PRO A 61 -1.84 17.70 -5.73
CA PRO A 61 -1.61 17.09 -4.44
C PRO A 61 -1.27 15.60 -4.57
N VAL A 62 -0.38 15.13 -3.71
CA VAL A 62 -0.16 13.70 -3.46
C VAL A 62 -0.99 13.28 -2.27
N TYR A 63 -1.51 12.06 -2.30
CA TYR A 63 -2.34 11.50 -1.25
C TYR A 63 -1.54 10.48 -0.44
N ILE A 64 -1.82 10.38 0.86
CA ILE A 64 -1.37 9.31 1.73
C ILE A 64 -2.64 8.61 2.20
N ASP A 65 -2.86 7.43 1.63
CA ASP A 65 -4.04 6.59 1.81
C ASP A 65 -3.67 5.11 1.59
N ALA A 66 -4.66 4.21 1.73
CA ALA A 66 -4.44 2.77 1.62
C ALA A 66 -3.97 2.29 0.23
N HIS A 67 -4.12 3.10 -0.82
CA HIS A 67 -3.66 2.76 -2.18
C HIS A 67 -2.24 3.24 -2.45
N THR A 68 -1.83 4.32 -1.77
CA THR A 68 -0.55 4.99 -1.96
C THR A 68 0.49 4.62 -0.92
N ILE A 69 0.15 3.84 0.11
CA ILE A 69 1.11 3.36 1.12
C ILE A 69 1.03 1.86 1.32
N ASP A 70 2.08 1.32 1.93
CA ASP A 70 2.03 -0.01 2.51
C ASP A 70 1.32 -0.02 3.87
N LEU A 71 0.35 -0.92 4.02
CA LEU A 71 -0.47 -1.02 5.23
C LEU A 71 0.23 -1.79 6.36
N ASN A 72 1.13 -2.72 6.04
CA ASN A 72 1.71 -3.63 7.03
C ASN A 72 3.17 -3.30 7.37
N GLY A 73 3.61 -2.09 7.09
CA GLY A 73 4.96 -1.62 7.37
C GLY A 73 5.67 -1.14 6.11
N ARG A 74 6.99 -0.98 6.17
CA ARG A 74 7.81 -0.54 5.05
C ARG A 74 8.14 -1.68 4.08
N PRO A 75 8.75 -1.36 2.91
CA PRO A 75 9.15 -2.35 1.93
C PRO A 75 10.07 -3.43 2.52
N TYR A 76 9.84 -4.70 2.14
CA TYR A 76 10.73 -5.79 2.57
C TYR A 76 12.12 -5.67 1.93
N SER A 77 12.33 -4.86 0.90
CA SER A 77 13.67 -4.56 0.39
C SER A 77 13.66 -3.38 -0.55
N TYR A 78 14.63 -2.47 -0.42
CA TYR A 78 14.81 -1.40 -1.41
C TYR A 78 15.26 -1.90 -2.79
N ALA A 79 15.70 -3.16 -2.91
CA ALA A 79 16.02 -3.75 -4.20
C ALA A 79 14.80 -3.92 -5.11
N ILE A 80 13.57 -3.86 -4.59
CA ILE A 80 12.36 -3.86 -5.43
C ILE A 80 12.24 -2.59 -6.28
N PHE A 81 12.99 -1.53 -5.94
CA PHE A 81 13.03 -0.26 -6.65
C PHE A 81 14.20 -0.15 -7.64
N LYS A 82 14.83 -1.27 -8.04
CA LYS A 82 16.12 -1.29 -8.76
C LYS A 82 16.19 -0.38 -10.00
N ASP A 83 15.08 -0.10 -10.65
CA ASP A 83 15.02 0.78 -11.84
C ASP A 83 13.89 1.82 -11.72
N ILE A 84 13.42 2.08 -10.51
CA ILE A 84 12.32 2.99 -10.20
C ILE A 84 12.90 4.23 -9.51
N PRO A 85 12.55 5.45 -9.91
CA PRO A 85 12.92 6.64 -9.14
C PRO A 85 12.35 6.53 -7.72
N TYR A 86 13.22 6.50 -6.71
CA TYR A 86 12.83 6.49 -5.31
C TYR A 86 13.76 7.38 -4.49
N ARG A 87 13.27 7.87 -3.35
CA ARG A 87 14.06 8.67 -2.41
C ARG A 87 13.68 8.35 -0.97
N LEU A 88 14.67 8.03 -0.15
CA LEU A 88 14.49 7.78 1.28
C LEU A 88 14.46 9.09 2.08
N ILE A 89 13.75 9.05 3.20
CA ILE A 89 13.63 10.14 4.17
C ILE A 89 14.54 9.77 5.35
N GLY A 90 15.70 10.42 5.45
CA GLY A 90 16.68 10.18 6.52
C GLY A 90 17.51 8.89 6.37
N PRO A 91 18.46 8.65 7.29
CA PRO A 91 19.30 7.46 7.30
C PRO A 91 18.53 6.27 7.89
N ASP A 92 17.85 5.50 7.06
CA ASP A 92 17.03 4.38 7.54
C ASP A 92 17.86 3.08 7.66
N THR A 93 18.25 2.73 8.89
CA THR A 93 18.75 1.39 9.24
C THR A 93 17.84 0.77 10.28
N VAL A 94 16.73 0.16 9.86
CA VAL A 94 15.94 -0.64 10.81
C VAL A 94 15.71 -2.04 10.25
N THR A 95 15.94 -3.05 11.07
CA THR A 95 15.62 -4.46 10.82
C THR A 95 14.15 -4.72 11.10
N TYR A 96 13.39 -5.30 10.16
CA TYR A 96 12.01 -5.74 10.39
C TYR A 96 12.01 -6.94 11.34
N LYS A 97 11.44 -6.80 12.54
CA LYS A 97 11.15 -7.94 13.42
C LYS A 97 9.65 -8.24 13.34
N ASN A 98 9.30 -9.53 13.37
CA ASN A 98 7.92 -10.07 13.26
C ASN A 98 6.96 -9.68 14.39
N ARG A 99 7.15 -8.54 15.06
CA ARG A 99 6.17 -8.04 16.01
C ARG A 99 5.67 -6.70 15.53
N ILE A 100 4.36 -6.68 15.29
CA ILE A 100 3.55 -5.50 15.54
C ILE A 100 3.82 -5.15 17.01
N GLU A 101 4.82 -4.30 17.26
CA GLU A 101 4.94 -3.65 18.55
C GLU A 101 3.78 -2.67 18.62
N ASN A 102 2.76 -3.07 19.36
CA ASN A 102 1.59 -2.27 19.71
C ASN A 102 2.08 -0.94 20.32
N ASN A 103 2.10 0.12 19.50
CA ASN A 103 2.16 1.57 19.83
C ASN A 103 3.07 2.38 18.90
N ASP A 104 3.78 1.76 17.96
CA ASP A 104 4.65 2.51 17.05
C ASP A 104 3.89 2.99 15.82
N ARG A 105 4.22 4.22 15.37
CA ARG A 105 3.71 4.81 14.13
C ARG A 105 3.86 3.81 12.99
N ARG A 106 2.87 3.75 12.09
CA ARG A 106 2.94 2.91 10.89
C ARG A 106 4.04 3.43 9.97
N VAL A 107 5.20 2.79 10.04
CA VAL A 107 6.35 3.08 9.17
C VAL A 107 6.06 2.55 7.77
N THR A 108 6.09 3.39 6.74
CA THR A 108 5.67 3.00 5.38
C THR A 108 6.38 3.78 4.28
N MET A 109 6.24 3.32 3.03
CA MET A 109 6.70 4.00 1.81
C MET A 109 5.51 4.67 1.13
N LEU A 110 5.72 5.87 0.58
CA LEU A 110 4.73 6.52 -0.27
C LEU A 110 4.96 6.18 -1.76
N TYR A 111 3.96 5.60 -2.40
CA TYR A 111 3.94 5.27 -3.82
C TYR A 111 3.18 6.36 -4.58
N VAL A 112 3.86 6.98 -5.54
CA VAL A 112 3.29 8.04 -6.37
C VAL A 112 3.07 7.48 -7.77
N ASP A 113 1.79 7.35 -8.14
CA ASP A 113 1.36 6.84 -9.44
C ASP A 113 1.86 7.74 -10.60
N PRO A 114 2.67 7.19 -11.54
CA PRO A 114 3.11 7.91 -12.74
C PRO A 114 1.97 8.40 -13.65
N ASP A 115 0.80 7.76 -13.62
CA ASP A 115 -0.37 8.19 -14.38
C ASP A 115 -1.05 9.41 -13.75
N GLN A 116 -0.80 9.68 -12.46
CA GLN A 116 -1.38 10.79 -11.72
C GLN A 116 -0.48 12.01 -11.62
N LEU A 117 0.84 11.84 -11.64
CA LEU A 117 1.82 12.90 -11.45
C LEU A 117 3.01 12.69 -12.39
N ASP A 118 3.48 13.73 -13.07
CA ASP A 118 4.66 13.63 -13.93
C ASP A 118 5.97 13.52 -13.11
N LEU A 119 7.03 13.00 -13.74
CA LEU A 119 8.31 12.76 -13.08
C LEU A 119 8.96 14.02 -12.49
N LYS A 120 8.81 15.18 -13.13
CA LYS A 120 9.39 16.45 -12.65
C LYS A 120 8.67 16.90 -11.38
N SER A 121 7.34 16.81 -11.36
CA SER A 121 6.53 17.08 -10.18
C SER A 121 6.86 16.08 -9.05
N TYR A 122 7.02 14.79 -9.38
CA TYR A 122 7.49 13.78 -8.42
C TYR A 122 8.85 14.15 -7.82
N GLN A 123 9.83 14.57 -8.63
CA GLN A 123 11.15 14.94 -8.12
C GLN A 123 11.11 16.11 -7.12
N ALA A 124 10.21 17.08 -7.34
CA ALA A 124 9.98 18.17 -6.39
C ALA A 124 9.38 17.65 -5.07
N TYR A 125 8.39 16.76 -5.14
CA TYR A 125 7.83 16.10 -3.97
C TYR A 125 8.86 15.24 -3.24
N ALA A 126 9.63 14.41 -3.95
CA ALA A 126 10.66 13.56 -3.38
C ALA A 126 11.72 14.39 -2.63
N ASP A 127 12.10 15.55 -3.16
CA ASP A 127 12.99 16.49 -2.50
C ASP A 127 12.37 17.15 -1.26
N PHE A 128 11.10 17.53 -1.33
CA PHE A 128 10.35 17.99 -0.16
C PHE A 128 10.26 16.90 0.92
N PHE A 129 9.93 15.65 0.55
CA PHE A 129 9.84 14.55 1.50
C PHE A 129 11.18 14.23 2.15
N ALA A 130 12.28 14.26 1.40
CA ALA A 130 13.59 13.98 1.98
C ALA A 130 14.08 15.06 2.96
N ASN A 131 13.73 16.33 2.74
CA ASN A 131 14.36 17.45 3.46
C ASN A 131 13.40 18.33 4.27
N GLY A 132 12.16 18.50 3.84
CA GLY A 132 11.15 19.35 4.48
C GLY A 132 10.13 18.57 5.31
N TRP A 133 9.74 17.39 4.86
CA TRP A 133 8.74 16.56 5.54
C TRP A 133 9.07 16.21 6.99
N PRO A 134 10.30 15.87 7.39
CA PRO A 134 10.58 15.54 8.79
C PRO A 134 10.16 16.64 9.78
N GLN A 135 10.29 17.92 9.39
CA GLN A 135 9.82 19.03 10.21
C GLN A 135 8.29 19.08 10.25
N VAL A 136 7.64 19.00 9.09
CA VAL A 136 6.17 19.03 8.98
C VAL A 136 5.54 17.87 9.76
N GLU A 137 6.07 16.66 9.61
CA GLU A 137 5.64 15.47 10.34
C GLU A 137 5.76 15.64 11.85
N GLN A 138 6.87 16.22 12.32
CA GLN A 138 7.05 16.52 13.75
C GLN A 138 6.04 17.55 14.27
N GLU A 139 5.72 18.58 13.48
CA GLU A 139 4.72 19.59 13.81
C GLU A 139 3.30 18.98 13.84
N MET A 140 2.93 18.19 12.83
CA MET A 140 1.64 17.48 12.78
C MET A 140 1.47 16.54 13.98
N TYR A 141 2.53 15.84 14.38
CA TYR A 141 2.49 14.96 15.56
C TYR A 141 2.26 15.75 16.86
N LYS A 142 2.93 16.90 17.04
CA LYS A 142 2.74 17.76 18.22
C LYS A 142 1.32 18.29 18.33
N LEU A 143 0.65 18.51 17.20
CA LEU A 143 -0.75 18.95 17.16
C LEU A 143 -1.75 17.87 17.61
N LYS A 144 -1.28 16.68 18.02
CA LYS A 144 -2.10 15.52 18.43
C LYS A 144 -3.21 15.25 17.41
N ASN A 145 -2.89 15.34 16.12
CA ASN A 145 -3.83 14.96 15.10
C ASN A 145 -4.03 13.43 15.20
N ILE A 146 -5.10 13.03 15.88
CA ILE A 146 -5.38 11.64 16.28
C ILE A 146 -5.47 10.67 15.10
N TYR A 147 -5.56 11.19 13.88
CA TYR A 147 -5.70 10.43 12.66
C TYR A 147 -4.36 10.22 11.93
N PHE A 148 -3.29 10.97 12.27
CA PHE A 148 -2.02 10.89 11.55
C PHE A 148 -1.06 9.96 12.29
N ASP A 149 -1.18 8.66 12.02
CA ASP A 149 -0.39 7.59 12.63
C ASP A 149 0.73 7.07 11.71
N THR A 150 0.89 7.65 10.53
CA THR A 150 1.79 7.17 9.48
C THR A 150 3.14 7.88 9.53
N HIS A 151 4.23 7.12 9.49
CA HIS A 151 5.60 7.62 9.35
C HIS A 151 6.16 7.22 8.00
N LEU A 152 6.51 8.19 7.15
CA LEU A 152 7.07 7.90 5.83
C LEU A 152 8.59 7.71 5.92
N VAL A 153 9.09 6.61 5.38
CA VAL A 153 10.55 6.35 5.24
C VAL A 153 11.09 6.68 3.85
N GLY A 154 10.21 6.96 2.90
CA GLY A 154 10.60 7.21 1.53
C GLY A 154 9.42 7.41 0.60
N THR A 155 9.76 7.73 -0.64
CA THR A 155 8.82 7.86 -1.76
C THR A 155 9.33 7.07 -2.97
N ALA A 156 8.44 6.48 -3.76
CA ALA A 156 8.77 5.79 -5.01
C ALA A 156 7.79 6.21 -6.12
N TYR A 157 8.31 6.42 -7.33
CA TYR A 157 7.54 6.80 -8.51
C TYR A 157 7.06 5.58 -9.28
N VAL A 158 6.05 4.91 -8.71
CA VAL A 158 5.49 3.66 -9.22
C VAL A 158 4.10 3.46 -8.59
N ARG A 159 3.22 2.72 -9.27
CA ARG A 159 1.98 2.23 -8.64
C ARG A 159 2.31 1.10 -7.67
N ARG A 160 1.69 1.09 -6.51
CA ARG A 160 2.00 0.10 -5.46
C ARG A 160 1.76 -1.33 -5.97
N GLU A 161 0.70 -1.54 -6.73
CA GLU A 161 0.32 -2.82 -7.33
C GLU A 161 1.36 -3.36 -8.33
N ASP A 162 2.11 -2.49 -9.01
CA ASP A 162 3.15 -2.91 -9.96
C ASP A 162 4.37 -3.53 -9.26
N LEU A 163 4.47 -3.39 -7.94
CA LEU A 163 5.53 -3.99 -7.11
C LEU A 163 5.17 -5.37 -6.58
N VAL A 164 3.92 -5.81 -6.75
CA VAL A 164 3.46 -7.12 -6.27
C VAL A 164 4.11 -8.22 -7.11
N GLN A 165 4.77 -9.16 -6.45
CA GLN A 165 5.34 -10.33 -7.12
C GLN A 165 4.37 -11.49 -7.05
N TYR A 166 3.99 -11.99 -8.23
CA TYR A 166 3.11 -13.15 -8.36
C TYR A 166 3.91 -14.41 -8.71
N PHE A 167 3.63 -15.49 -8.00
CA PHE A 167 4.17 -16.82 -8.29
C PHE A 167 2.99 -17.76 -8.51
N THR A 168 2.83 -18.26 -9.73
CA THR A 168 1.71 -19.13 -10.13
C THR A 168 2.15 -20.58 -10.18
N GLY A 169 1.26 -21.50 -9.82
CA GLY A 169 1.55 -22.92 -9.79
C GLY A 169 0.28 -23.77 -9.72
N GLN A 170 0.46 -25.05 -9.44
CA GLN A 170 -0.65 -25.97 -9.21
C GLN A 170 -0.51 -26.67 -7.86
N SER A 171 -1.62 -26.77 -7.14
CA SER A 171 -1.76 -27.56 -5.93
C SER A 171 -3.02 -28.43 -6.04
N ASN A 172 -2.92 -29.71 -5.71
CA ASN A 172 -4.03 -30.67 -5.79
C ASN A 172 -4.78 -30.67 -7.15
N GLY A 173 -4.05 -30.46 -8.25
CA GLY A 173 -4.62 -30.44 -9.60
C GLY A 173 -5.39 -29.17 -9.98
N ARG A 174 -5.36 -28.13 -9.13
CA ARG A 174 -5.99 -26.83 -9.37
C ARG A 174 -4.95 -25.71 -9.46
N PRO A 175 -5.24 -24.63 -10.21
CA PRO A 175 -4.36 -23.47 -10.25
C PRO A 175 -4.39 -22.73 -8.93
N TYR A 176 -3.23 -22.29 -8.47
CA TYR A 176 -3.05 -21.44 -7.30
C TYR A 176 -1.97 -20.42 -7.58
N PHE A 177 -1.94 -19.35 -6.80
CA PHE A 177 -0.83 -18.40 -6.81
C PHE A 177 -0.53 -17.85 -5.43
N PHE A 178 0.72 -17.41 -5.27
CA PHE A 178 1.13 -16.53 -4.20
C PHE A 178 1.29 -15.13 -4.75
N ASP A 179 0.90 -14.13 -3.97
CA ASP A 179 1.33 -12.75 -4.17
C ASP A 179 2.13 -12.26 -2.97
N ILE A 180 3.17 -11.49 -3.28
CA ILE A 180 4.03 -10.86 -2.29
C ILE A 180 3.97 -9.37 -2.52
N SER A 181 3.31 -8.67 -1.59
CA SER A 181 3.19 -7.22 -1.60
C SER A 181 4.53 -6.53 -1.32
N ALA A 182 4.65 -5.24 -1.65
CA ALA A 182 5.88 -4.47 -1.46
C ALA A 182 6.36 -4.44 0.00
N ASP A 183 5.42 -4.40 0.96
CA ASP A 183 5.71 -4.53 2.40
C ASP A 183 6.12 -5.93 2.87
N GLY A 184 6.01 -6.91 2.00
CA GLY A 184 6.39 -8.30 2.24
C GLY A 184 5.27 -9.17 2.80
N ALA A 185 4.02 -8.69 2.82
CA ALA A 185 2.87 -9.54 3.07
C ALA A 185 2.79 -10.63 1.99
N ILE A 186 2.55 -11.87 2.41
CA ILE A 186 2.44 -13.05 1.57
C ILE A 186 1.00 -13.55 1.67
N ALA A 187 0.31 -13.61 0.55
CA ALA A 187 -1.01 -14.21 0.45
C ALA A 187 -1.00 -15.37 -0.55
N TYR A 188 -1.95 -16.30 -0.39
CA TYR A 188 -2.09 -17.49 -1.21
C TYR A 188 -3.56 -17.66 -1.59
N HIS A 189 -3.77 -17.93 -2.87
CA HIS A 189 -5.07 -17.84 -3.50
C HIS A 189 -5.31 -19.01 -4.46
N GLU A 190 -6.51 -19.58 -4.43
CA GLU A 190 -6.98 -20.45 -5.51
C GLU A 190 -7.22 -19.61 -6.78
N GLY A 191 -6.86 -20.15 -7.95
CA GLY A 191 -7.08 -19.50 -9.24
C GLY A 191 -5.82 -18.90 -9.86
N THR A 192 -5.99 -17.79 -10.57
CA THR A 192 -4.94 -17.08 -11.32
C THR A 192 -5.02 -15.60 -11.03
N PRO A 193 -3.90 -14.84 -10.98
CA PRO A 193 -3.91 -13.40 -10.68
C PRO A 193 -4.84 -12.57 -11.57
N GLU A 194 -5.11 -13.02 -12.79
CA GLU A 194 -5.96 -12.35 -13.79
C GLU A 194 -7.47 -12.51 -13.55
N LYS A 195 -7.86 -13.56 -12.81
CA LYS A 195 -9.26 -13.84 -12.47
C LYS A 195 -9.43 -13.40 -11.02
N ASN A 196 -10.29 -12.41 -10.78
CA ASN A 196 -10.53 -11.78 -9.48
C ASN A 196 -11.21 -12.71 -8.43
N GLU A 197 -10.92 -14.00 -8.44
CA GLU A 197 -11.41 -14.99 -7.47
C GLU A 197 -10.39 -15.09 -6.33
N PHE A 198 -10.33 -14.06 -5.48
CA PHE A 198 -9.40 -14.02 -4.35
C PHE A 198 -9.97 -14.76 -3.13
N ASN A 199 -10.02 -16.08 -3.19
CA ASN A 199 -10.26 -16.88 -1.99
C ASN A 199 -8.93 -17.02 -1.24
N LEU A 200 -8.79 -16.31 -0.11
CA LEU A 200 -7.62 -16.41 0.77
C LEU A 200 -7.57 -17.80 1.41
N GLU A 201 -6.46 -18.50 1.21
CA GLU A 201 -6.19 -19.79 1.85
C GLU A 201 -4.92 -19.74 2.70
N SER A 202 -4.84 -20.59 3.73
CA SER A 202 -3.61 -20.78 4.49
C SER A 202 -2.60 -21.54 3.63
N SER A 203 -1.43 -20.95 3.42
CA SER A 203 -0.38 -21.53 2.61
C SER A 203 0.64 -22.36 3.38
N GLY A 204 0.57 -22.40 4.71
CA GLY A 204 1.62 -22.96 5.55
C GLY A 204 2.91 -22.13 5.61
N LEU A 205 2.95 -20.96 4.96
CA LEU A 205 4.02 -19.97 5.13
C LEU A 205 3.68 -18.98 6.24
N ALA A 206 4.70 -18.30 6.78
CA ALA A 206 4.49 -17.07 7.50
C ALA A 206 3.82 -16.03 6.59
N GLU A 207 2.89 -15.27 7.14
CA GLU A 207 2.15 -14.22 6.42
C GLU A 207 3.07 -13.07 5.94
N LYS A 208 4.33 -13.05 6.38
CA LYS A 208 5.26 -11.96 6.05
C LYS A 208 6.72 -12.39 5.90
N ILE A 209 7.43 -11.69 5.00
CA ILE A 209 8.88 -11.79 4.83
C ILE A 209 9.61 -11.19 6.03
N GLU A 210 10.62 -11.91 6.55
CA GLU A 210 11.49 -11.43 7.63
C GLU A 210 12.70 -10.68 7.11
N MET A 211 13.16 -9.71 7.90
CA MET A 211 14.36 -8.92 7.63
C MET A 211 15.36 -8.95 8.79
N PRO A 212 16.65 -8.67 8.52
CA PRO A 212 17.27 -8.53 7.20
C PRO A 212 17.40 -9.89 6.49
N GLY A 213 17.44 -9.89 5.15
CA GLY A 213 17.78 -11.08 4.36
C GLY A 213 16.66 -11.68 3.51
N LYS A 214 15.49 -11.03 3.41
CA LYS A 214 14.38 -11.48 2.54
C LYS A 214 14.00 -12.94 2.82
N ILE A 215 13.75 -13.26 4.09
CA ILE A 215 13.51 -14.65 4.52
C ILE A 215 12.02 -14.96 4.48
N ILE A 216 11.63 -16.03 3.80
CA ILE A 216 10.29 -16.61 3.90
C ILE A 216 10.37 -17.82 4.84
N ARG A 217 9.56 -17.85 5.90
CA ARG A 217 9.47 -18.99 6.81
C ARG A 217 8.31 -19.91 6.45
N ILE A 218 8.59 -21.20 6.47
CA ILE A 218 7.56 -22.26 6.44
C ILE A 218 7.14 -22.51 7.89
N ILE A 219 5.87 -22.27 8.21
CA ILE A 219 5.29 -22.50 9.54
C ILE A 219 4.68 -23.91 9.62
N ASP A 220 4.11 -24.40 8.51
CA ASP A 220 3.53 -25.74 8.41
C ASP A 220 4.18 -26.53 7.27
N THR A 221 5.08 -27.42 7.65
CA THR A 221 5.83 -28.28 6.72
C THR A 221 4.98 -29.36 6.03
N LEU A 222 3.77 -29.64 6.54
CA LEU A 222 2.85 -30.61 5.93
C LEU A 222 2.12 -29.97 4.75
N SER A 223 1.63 -28.75 4.93
CA SER A 223 0.90 -28.00 3.91
C SER A 223 1.82 -27.36 2.88
N CYS A 224 3.07 -27.04 3.24
CA CYS A 224 4.02 -26.40 2.36
C CYS A 224 5.47 -26.80 2.64
N ASN A 225 6.26 -26.98 1.58
CA ASN A 225 7.69 -27.24 1.68
C ASN A 225 8.41 -26.69 0.44
N GLU A 226 9.75 -26.67 0.48
CA GLU A 226 10.58 -26.16 -0.63
C GLU A 226 10.24 -26.80 -1.99
N SER A 227 9.93 -28.10 -2.02
CA SER A 227 9.56 -28.79 -3.27
C SER A 227 8.23 -28.28 -3.84
N ILE A 228 7.27 -27.94 -2.97
CA ILE A 228 6.03 -27.27 -3.38
C ILE A 228 6.35 -25.86 -3.89
N LEU A 229 7.09 -25.04 -3.13
CA LEU A 229 7.42 -23.66 -3.51
C LEU A 229 8.17 -23.56 -4.85
N ARG A 230 9.03 -24.54 -5.17
CA ARG A 230 9.71 -24.62 -6.47
C ARG A 230 8.78 -24.78 -7.66
N LYS A 231 7.55 -25.27 -7.46
CA LYS A 231 6.53 -25.41 -8.52
C LYS A 231 5.80 -24.11 -8.80
N PHE A 232 5.90 -23.12 -7.91
CA PHE A 232 5.32 -21.80 -8.11
C PHE A 232 6.36 -20.90 -8.77
N LYS A 233 6.04 -20.40 -9.97
CA LYS A 233 6.94 -19.62 -10.81
C LYS A 233 6.33 -18.27 -11.17
N ASP A 234 7.18 -17.27 -11.24
CA ASP A 234 6.83 -15.97 -11.81
C ASP A 234 6.70 -16.04 -13.33
N ARG A 235 6.33 -14.90 -13.94
CA ARG A 235 6.22 -14.75 -15.41
C ARG A 235 7.52 -15.02 -16.18
N HIS A 236 8.66 -15.09 -15.50
CA HIS A 236 9.99 -15.34 -16.06
C HIS A 236 10.50 -16.77 -15.76
N GLY A 237 9.66 -17.63 -15.16
CA GLY A 237 10.01 -19.01 -14.82
C GLY A 237 10.87 -19.15 -13.56
N LYS A 238 11.03 -18.07 -12.78
CA LYS A 238 11.78 -18.07 -11.52
C LYS A 238 10.86 -18.40 -10.35
N SER A 239 11.35 -19.21 -9.43
CA SER A 239 10.69 -19.55 -8.16
C SER A 239 10.95 -18.49 -7.09
N MET A 240 10.23 -18.58 -5.97
CA MET A 240 10.49 -17.75 -4.79
C MET A 240 11.93 -17.86 -4.29
N GLU A 241 12.53 -19.04 -4.34
CA GLU A 241 13.93 -19.28 -3.92
C GLU A 241 14.95 -18.46 -4.72
N ASP A 242 14.60 -17.98 -5.92
CA ASP A 242 15.47 -17.13 -6.73
C ASP A 242 15.53 -15.69 -6.19
N TYR A 243 14.61 -15.31 -5.31
CA TYR A 243 14.45 -13.96 -4.76
C TYR A 243 14.57 -13.91 -3.23
N PHE A 244 14.23 -15.00 -2.55
CA PHE A 244 14.05 -15.10 -1.11
C PHE A 244 14.83 -16.27 -0.54
N THR A 245 15.32 -16.12 0.70
CA THR A 245 15.87 -17.25 1.45
C THR A 245 14.73 -18.00 2.12
N ILE A 246 14.55 -19.28 1.81
CA ILE A 246 13.51 -20.11 2.44
C ILE A 246 14.07 -20.75 3.71
N ARG A 247 13.35 -20.65 4.83
CA ARG A 247 13.71 -21.27 6.12
C ARG A 247 12.54 -22.03 6.73
N ARG A 248 12.88 -23.02 7.55
CA ARG A 248 11.94 -23.77 8.40
C ARG A 248 11.99 -23.23 9.83
#